data_AF-A0A976QTI4-F1
#
_entry.id   AF-A0A976QTI4-F1
#
_cell.length_a   1.000
_cell.length_b   1.000
_cell.length_c   1.000
_cell.angle_alpha   90.00
_cell.angle_beta   90.00
_cell.angle_gamma   90.00
#
_symmetry.space_group_name_H-M   'P 1'
#
loop_
_entity.id
_entity.type
_entity.pdbx_description
1 polymer ?
#
loop_
_entity_poly.entity_id
_entity_poly.type
_entity_poly.pdbx_seq_one_letter_code
_entity_poly.pdbx_strand_id
1 'polypeptide(L)'
;MNNIHKFLGLSIRGDYLSYSLVFNNRLFNLGSISIKSENSDYFSKLNSVLSLIKSEIAKDHSNSNDSTTAESWSVGIHHDSILSRRNTDSKKLYKLCKIKTIVECSSILNFSTSPLTISDSEMCKAIAKLSDSRILNTDDVINFATGKLSNYLKCNSTVHFNSIATSWATALTLQRRVSRETLVLDDKDTLKIQDRLMSDKIVNELISTLNNTDIANRATNTNNNNNDNSVFNSQDELKNVLKRRIHKLVEDYIDHHY
;
A
#
# COMPACT_ATOMS: atom_id res chain seq x y z
N MET A 1 -21.51 1.13 7.16
CA MET A 1 -21.60 1.53 5.75
C MET A 1 -20.52 0.78 4.98
N ASN A 2 -20.88 -0.09 4.03
CA ASN A 2 -19.88 -0.77 3.20
C ASN A 2 -19.41 0.20 2.11
N ASN A 3 -18.25 0.81 2.32
CA ASN A 3 -17.61 1.62 1.29
C ASN A 3 -17.18 0.70 0.14
N ILE A 4 -17.71 0.99 -1.04
CA ILE A 4 -17.37 0.32 -2.29
C ILE A 4 -15.99 0.85 -2.73
N HIS A 5 -14.94 0.04 -2.53
CA HIS A 5 -13.56 0.43 -2.84
C HIS A 5 -13.14 -0.02 -4.24
N LYS A 6 -12.70 0.92 -5.06
CA LYS A 6 -12.18 0.69 -6.42
C LYS A 6 -10.67 0.88 -6.42
N PHE A 7 -9.94 -0.11 -6.91
CA PHE A 7 -8.47 -0.12 -6.92
C PHE A 7 -7.95 0.00 -8.35
N LEU A 8 -7.34 1.15 -8.66
CA LEU A 8 -6.71 1.39 -9.96
C LEU A 8 -5.19 1.27 -9.83
N GLY A 9 -4.64 0.21 -10.40
CA GLY A 9 -3.20 0.03 -10.54
C GLY A 9 -2.72 0.60 -11.86
N LEU A 10 -1.64 1.39 -11.81
CA LEU A 10 -0.96 1.97 -12.96
C LEU A 10 0.48 1.47 -13.00
N SER A 11 1.00 1.19 -14.20
CA SER A 11 2.40 0.81 -14.41
C SER A 11 3.01 1.64 -15.53
N ILE A 12 4.15 2.29 -15.25
CA ILE A 12 5.00 2.93 -16.26
C ILE A 12 6.18 2.01 -16.55
N ARG A 13 6.18 1.39 -17.73
CA ARG A 13 7.24 0.46 -18.16
C ARG A 13 7.61 0.70 -19.62
N GLY A 14 8.88 1.01 -19.85
CA GLY A 14 9.36 1.45 -21.17
C GLY A 14 8.58 2.66 -21.70
N ASP A 15 7.97 2.50 -22.88
CA ASP A 15 7.15 3.54 -23.54
C ASP A 15 5.64 3.29 -23.38
N TYR A 16 5.23 2.66 -22.27
CA TYR A 16 3.83 2.34 -22.02
C TYR A 16 3.40 2.77 -20.62
N LEU A 17 2.21 3.36 -20.54
CA LEU A 17 1.43 3.44 -19.31
C LEU A 17 0.31 2.40 -19.40
N SER A 18 0.36 1.40 -18.54
CA SER A 18 -0.70 0.39 -18.43
C SER A 18 -1.54 0.61 -17.19
N TYR A 19 -2.80 0.23 -17.27
CA TYR A 19 -3.75 0.32 -16.17
C TYR A 19 -4.47 -1.00 -15.97
N SER A 20 -4.85 -1.29 -14.73
CA SER A 20 -5.73 -2.38 -14.36
C SER A 20 -6.63 -1.92 -13.22
N LEU A 21 -7.92 -2.14 -13.37
CA LEU A 21 -8.94 -1.80 -12.41
C LEU A 21 -9.45 -3.07 -11.76
N VAL A 22 -9.27 -3.15 -10.44
CA VAL A 22 -9.80 -4.22 -9.62
C VAL A 22 -10.94 -3.67 -8.77
N PHE A 23 -12.06 -4.37 -8.82
CA PHE A 23 -13.27 -4.02 -8.09
C PHE A 23 -13.94 -5.30 -7.57
N ASN A 24 -14.31 -5.34 -6.28
CA ASN A 24 -14.90 -6.53 -5.63
C ASN A 24 -14.10 -7.83 -5.88
N ASN A 25 -12.77 -7.80 -5.74
CA ASN A 25 -11.86 -8.93 -6.03
C ASN A 25 -11.90 -9.43 -7.48
N ARG A 26 -12.47 -8.67 -8.41
CA ARG A 26 -12.55 -9.01 -9.83
C ARG A 26 -11.83 -7.97 -10.66
N LEU A 27 -11.15 -8.45 -11.71
CA LEU A 27 -10.61 -7.58 -12.75
C LEU A 27 -11.78 -7.06 -13.59
N PHE A 28 -11.93 -5.74 -13.65
CA PHE A 28 -13.05 -5.09 -14.34
C PHE A 28 -12.62 -4.52 -15.70
N ASN A 29 -11.50 -3.80 -15.73
CA ASN A 29 -10.96 -3.24 -16.96
C ASN A 29 -9.43 -3.23 -16.89
N LEU A 30 -8.77 -3.30 -18.04
CA LEU A 30 -7.33 -3.16 -18.19
C LEU A 30 -7.01 -2.57 -19.55
N GLY A 31 -5.80 -2.05 -19.69
CA GLY A 31 -5.35 -1.54 -20.96
C GLY A 31 -3.97 -0.93 -20.87
N SER A 32 -3.52 -0.40 -22.00
CA SER A 32 -2.20 0.18 -22.10
C SER A 32 -2.17 1.24 -23.19
N ILE A 33 -1.45 2.33 -22.91
CA ILE A 33 -1.34 3.50 -23.77
C ILE A 33 0.13 3.72 -24.05
N SER A 34 0.47 3.94 -25.32
CA SER A 34 1.83 4.32 -25.68
C SER A 34 2.13 5.76 -25.27
N ILE A 35 3.25 5.94 -24.58
CA ILE A 35 3.80 7.22 -24.11
C ILE A 35 5.15 7.54 -24.82
N LYS A 36 5.26 7.20 -26.11
CA LYS A 36 6.45 7.48 -26.94
C LYS A 36 6.72 8.98 -27.07
N SER A 37 7.99 9.35 -26.89
CA SER A 37 8.60 10.63 -26.47
C SER A 37 8.21 11.93 -27.19
N GLU A 38 7.36 11.92 -28.20
CA GLU A 38 7.20 13.06 -29.12
C GLU A 38 5.86 13.79 -29.02
N ASN A 39 4.91 13.34 -28.20
CA ASN A 39 3.60 13.99 -28.10
C ASN A 39 3.59 15.17 -27.11
N SER A 40 3.19 16.36 -27.55
CA SER A 40 2.78 17.46 -26.65
C SER A 40 1.57 17.11 -25.79
N ASP A 41 0.76 16.14 -26.24
CA ASP A 41 -0.60 15.92 -25.73
C ASP A 41 -0.69 14.84 -24.64
N TYR A 42 0.41 14.49 -23.96
CA TYR A 42 0.39 13.45 -22.92
C TYR A 42 -0.65 13.71 -21.84
N PHE A 43 -0.75 14.95 -21.37
CA PHE A 43 -1.72 15.31 -20.34
C PHE A 43 -3.15 15.03 -20.83
N SER A 44 -3.50 15.53 -22.02
CA SER A 44 -4.84 15.33 -22.59
C SER A 44 -5.17 13.84 -22.79
N LYS A 45 -4.23 13.07 -23.36
CA LYS A 45 -4.44 11.62 -23.59
C LYS A 45 -4.59 10.84 -22.30
N LEU A 46 -3.69 11.06 -21.34
CA LEU A 46 -3.71 10.36 -20.05
C LEU A 46 -4.94 10.72 -19.24
N ASN A 47 -5.27 12.01 -19.17
CA ASN A 47 -6.47 12.49 -18.48
C ASN A 47 -7.74 11.93 -19.13
N SER A 48 -7.81 11.87 -20.45
CA SER A 48 -8.95 11.30 -21.17
C SER A 48 -9.15 9.82 -20.85
N VAL A 49 -8.07 9.02 -20.81
CA VAL A 49 -8.21 7.59 -20.47
C VAL A 49 -8.64 7.39 -19.02
N LEU A 50 -8.08 8.14 -18.06
CA LEU A 50 -8.51 8.04 -16.67
C LEU A 50 -9.97 8.50 -16.48
N SER A 51 -10.39 9.52 -17.21
CA SER A 51 -11.79 9.98 -17.24
C SER A 51 -12.73 8.92 -17.82
N LEU A 52 -12.33 8.25 -18.91
CA LEU A 52 -13.08 7.15 -19.51
C LEU A 52 -13.25 5.99 -18.53
N ILE A 53 -12.17 5.56 -17.88
CA ILE A 53 -12.19 4.50 -16.85
C ILE A 53 -13.18 4.87 -15.73
N LYS A 54 -13.18 6.12 -15.27
CA LYS A 54 -14.16 6.57 -14.26
C LYS A 54 -15.60 6.48 -14.80
N SER A 55 -15.82 6.91 -16.03
CA SER A 55 -17.15 7.00 -16.64
C SER A 55 -17.77 5.63 -16.95
N GLU A 56 -16.97 4.63 -17.34
CA GLU A 56 -17.45 3.28 -17.63
C GLU A 56 -18.04 2.62 -16.38
N ILE A 57 -17.41 2.79 -15.23
CA ILE A 57 -17.90 2.23 -13.98
C ILE A 57 -19.16 2.96 -13.49
N ALA A 58 -19.26 4.28 -13.71
CA ALA A 58 -20.43 5.05 -13.31
C ALA A 58 -21.71 4.61 -14.06
N LYS A 59 -21.59 4.16 -15.31
CA LYS A 59 -22.71 3.65 -16.11
C LYS A 59 -23.24 2.29 -15.62
N ASP A 60 -22.36 1.46 -15.06
CA ASP A 60 -22.75 0.16 -14.53
C ASP A 60 -23.44 0.25 -13.16
N HIS A 61 -23.17 1.31 -12.39
CA HIS A 61 -23.81 1.56 -11.08
C HIS A 61 -25.11 2.39 -11.16
N SER A 62 -25.38 3.10 -12.25
CA SER A 62 -26.64 3.85 -12.40
C SER A 62 -27.87 2.96 -12.59
N ASN A 63 -27.70 1.65 -12.75
CA ASN A 63 -28.80 0.67 -12.84
C ASN A 63 -29.14 0.00 -11.49
N SER A 64 -28.43 0.31 -10.40
CA SER A 64 -28.80 -0.18 -9.05
C SER A 64 -29.48 0.93 -8.26
N ASN A 65 -30.75 0.72 -7.91
CA ASN A 65 -31.60 1.67 -7.16
C ASN A 65 -31.13 1.96 -5.70
N ASP A 66 -29.97 1.46 -5.30
CA ASP A 66 -29.40 1.62 -3.95
C ASP A 66 -27.98 2.22 -4.06
N SER A 67 -27.83 3.55 -4.12
CA SER A 67 -26.50 4.18 -3.98
C SER A 67 -26.53 5.41 -3.07
N THR A 68 -26.60 5.16 -1.76
CA THR A 68 -26.21 6.14 -0.73
C THR A 68 -24.76 5.94 -0.25
N THR A 69 -24.00 5.04 -0.88
CA THR A 69 -22.60 4.74 -0.54
C THR A 69 -21.64 5.62 -1.35
N ALA A 70 -20.80 6.38 -0.64
CA ALA A 70 -19.69 7.10 -1.24
C ALA A 70 -18.69 6.09 -1.85
N GLU A 71 -18.48 6.15 -3.16
CA GLU A 71 -17.47 5.35 -3.82
C GLU A 71 -16.08 5.88 -3.48
N SER A 72 -15.21 5.03 -2.92
CA SER A 72 -13.84 5.40 -2.62
C SER A 72 -12.90 4.83 -3.67
N TRP A 73 -12.01 5.69 -4.19
CA TRP A 73 -10.99 5.31 -5.15
C TRP A 73 -9.63 5.23 -4.45
N SER A 74 -8.87 4.20 -4.79
CA SER A 74 -7.47 4.06 -4.42
C SER A 74 -6.66 3.85 -5.68
N VAL A 75 -5.75 4.79 -5.96
CA VAL A 75 -4.87 4.75 -7.15
C VAL A 75 -3.46 4.44 -6.69
N GLY A 76 -2.79 3.54 -7.39
CA GLY A 76 -1.39 3.23 -7.14
C GLY A 76 -0.61 3.16 -8.42
N ILE A 77 0.65 3.54 -8.33
CA ILE A 77 1.55 3.63 -9.45
C ILE A 77 2.83 2.84 -9.15
N HIS A 78 3.16 1.95 -10.07
CA HIS A 78 4.46 1.31 -10.17
C HIS A 78 5.22 1.88 -11.37
N HIS A 79 6.53 1.97 -11.24
CA HIS A 79 7.40 2.27 -12.37
C HIS A 79 8.67 1.44 -12.27
N ASP A 80 9.31 1.17 -13.40
CA ASP A 80 10.59 0.46 -13.43
C ASP A 80 11.60 1.14 -12.48
N SER A 81 12.44 0.33 -11.84
CA SER A 81 13.55 0.84 -11.04
C SER A 81 14.47 1.67 -11.93
N ILE A 82 14.67 2.94 -11.58
CA ILE A 82 15.65 3.78 -12.27
C ILE A 82 17.04 3.21 -11.92
N LEU A 83 17.72 2.65 -12.92
CA LEU A 83 19.08 2.11 -12.78
C LEU A 83 20.00 3.10 -12.06
N SER A 84 20.91 2.55 -11.25
CA SER A 84 21.73 3.22 -10.24
C SER A 84 22.27 4.60 -10.63
N ARG A 85 22.44 5.48 -9.63
CA ARG A 85 23.00 6.86 -9.71
C ARG A 85 24.24 7.03 -10.60
N ARG A 86 24.98 5.96 -10.91
CA ARG A 86 26.21 6.01 -11.72
C ARG A 86 25.98 6.01 -13.24
N ASN A 87 24.81 5.56 -13.74
CA ASN A 87 24.51 5.42 -15.18
C ASN A 87 23.08 5.87 -15.54
N THR A 88 22.51 6.84 -14.81
CA THR A 88 21.15 7.31 -15.06
C THR A 88 21.10 8.25 -16.27
N ASP A 89 20.38 7.86 -17.32
CA ASP A 89 20.06 8.72 -18.46
C ASP A 89 19.11 9.84 -18.00
N SER A 90 19.61 11.08 -17.96
CA SER A 90 18.88 12.25 -17.49
C SER A 90 17.60 12.53 -18.29
N LYS A 91 17.58 12.19 -19.59
CA LYS A 91 16.38 12.36 -20.44
C LYS A 91 15.31 11.35 -20.06
N LYS A 92 15.68 10.10 -19.77
CA LYS A 92 14.74 9.08 -19.30
C LYS A 92 14.18 9.41 -17.92
N LEU A 93 15.03 9.89 -17.01
CA LEU A 93 14.59 10.32 -15.68
C LEU A 93 13.61 11.50 -15.77
N TYR A 94 13.95 12.54 -16.54
CA TYR A 94 13.06 13.67 -16.76
C TYR A 94 11.72 13.26 -17.36
N LYS A 95 11.74 12.35 -18.36
CA LYS A 95 10.53 11.78 -18.96
C LYS A 95 9.67 11.06 -17.92
N LEU A 96 10.27 10.21 -17.07
CA LEU A 96 9.56 9.52 -16.01
C LEU A 96 8.92 10.49 -15.02
N CYS A 97 9.68 11.49 -14.55
CA CYS A 97 9.17 12.53 -13.64
C CYS A 97 7.98 13.26 -14.27
N LYS A 98 8.10 13.69 -15.54
CA LYS A 98 7.03 14.36 -16.27
C LYS A 98 5.75 13.51 -16.32
N ILE A 99 5.88 12.22 -16.64
CA ILE A 99 4.73 11.31 -16.74
C ILE A 99 4.12 11.05 -15.35
N LYS A 100 4.95 10.86 -14.33
CA LYS A 100 4.49 10.69 -12.94
C LYS A 100 3.70 11.90 -12.46
N THR A 101 4.18 13.11 -12.71
CA THR A 101 3.46 14.36 -12.41
C THR A 101 2.12 14.42 -13.13
N ILE A 102 2.07 14.07 -14.42
CA ILE A 102 0.80 14.04 -15.18
C ILE A 102 -0.19 13.04 -14.57
N VAL A 103 0.27 11.83 -14.21
CA VAL A 103 -0.56 10.81 -13.58
C VAL A 103 -1.08 11.28 -12.23
N GLU A 104 -0.25 11.92 -11.42
CA GLU A 104 -0.64 12.49 -10.13
C GLU A 104 -1.72 13.57 -10.29
N CYS A 105 -1.50 14.57 -11.14
CA CYS A 105 -2.49 15.61 -11.42
C CYS A 105 -3.79 15.01 -11.96
N SER A 106 -3.71 14.07 -12.91
CA SER A 106 -4.90 13.46 -13.50
C SER A 106 -5.65 12.57 -12.51
N SER A 107 -4.94 11.94 -11.56
CA SER A 107 -5.57 11.13 -10.51
C SER A 107 -6.33 12.01 -9.51
N ILE A 108 -5.77 13.16 -9.14
CA ILE A 108 -6.46 14.15 -8.29
C ILE A 108 -7.71 14.68 -8.99
N LEU A 109 -7.62 15.03 -10.27
CA LEU A 109 -8.75 15.56 -11.04
C LEU A 109 -9.87 14.54 -11.24
N ASN A 110 -9.54 13.28 -11.55
CA ASN A 110 -10.54 12.27 -11.85
C ASN A 110 -11.03 11.54 -10.60
N PHE A 111 -10.17 11.22 -9.64
CA PHE A 111 -10.49 10.33 -8.53
C PHE A 111 -10.43 10.99 -7.16
N SER A 112 -10.08 12.29 -7.10
CA SER A 112 -9.95 13.04 -5.84
C SER A 112 -8.96 12.39 -4.87
N THR A 113 -7.94 11.71 -5.38
CA THR A 113 -6.92 11.02 -4.59
C THR A 113 -5.56 11.11 -5.25
N SER A 114 -4.51 11.16 -4.43
CA SER A 114 -3.11 11.11 -4.89
C SER A 114 -2.67 9.65 -5.03
N PRO A 115 -1.99 9.29 -6.13
CA PRO A 115 -1.58 7.92 -6.36
C PRO A 115 -0.45 7.50 -5.41
N LEU A 116 -0.60 6.33 -4.79
CA LEU A 116 0.43 5.74 -3.93
C LEU A 116 1.52 5.08 -4.79
N THR A 117 2.78 5.42 -4.56
CA THR A 117 3.89 4.73 -5.25
C THR A 117 4.12 3.36 -4.60
N ILE A 118 4.03 2.30 -5.39
CA ILE A 118 4.26 0.92 -4.95
C ILE A 118 5.68 0.49 -5.33
N SER A 119 6.44 0.01 -4.35
CA SER A 119 7.80 -0.52 -4.59
C SER A 119 7.79 -1.97 -5.08
N ASP A 120 8.84 -2.39 -5.78
CA ASP A 120 9.01 -3.80 -6.18
C ASP A 120 8.89 -4.76 -4.98
N SER A 121 9.51 -4.40 -3.85
CA SER A 121 9.48 -5.22 -2.64
C SER A 121 8.07 -5.35 -2.03
N GLU A 122 7.29 -4.27 -2.05
CA GLU A 122 5.92 -4.25 -1.54
C GLU A 122 5.02 -5.10 -2.44
N MET A 123 5.17 -4.95 -3.76
CA MET A 123 4.46 -5.72 -4.76
C MET A 123 4.77 -7.23 -4.65
N CYS A 124 6.05 -7.60 -4.59
CA CYS A 124 6.46 -9.01 -4.47
C CYS A 124 5.88 -9.66 -3.21
N LYS A 125 5.94 -8.99 -2.06
CA LYS A 125 5.35 -9.48 -0.80
C LYS A 125 3.85 -9.66 -0.89
N ALA A 126 3.14 -8.69 -1.47
CA ALA A 126 1.69 -8.75 -1.60
C ALA A 126 1.25 -9.91 -2.50
N ILE A 127 1.94 -10.14 -3.62
CA ILE A 127 1.64 -11.24 -4.55
C ILE A 127 2.06 -12.58 -3.96
N ALA A 128 3.18 -12.68 -3.25
CA ALA A 128 3.57 -13.90 -2.53
C ALA A 128 2.46 -14.37 -1.58
N LYS A 129 1.93 -13.44 -0.76
CA LYS A 129 0.81 -13.72 0.16
C LYS A 129 -0.49 -14.08 -0.57
N LEU A 130 -0.77 -13.48 -1.73
CA LEU A 130 -2.00 -13.77 -2.48
C LEU A 130 -1.94 -15.11 -3.25
N SER A 131 -0.74 -15.56 -3.58
CA SER A 131 -0.51 -16.77 -4.39
C SER A 131 -0.08 -17.99 -3.59
N ASP A 132 0.16 -17.83 -2.28
CA ASP A 132 0.83 -18.83 -1.43
C ASP A 132 2.11 -19.39 -2.07
N SER A 133 2.82 -18.54 -2.81
CA SER A 133 3.97 -18.93 -3.61
C SER A 133 5.18 -18.03 -3.37
N ARG A 134 6.36 -18.54 -3.69
CA ARG A 134 7.61 -17.80 -3.54
C ARG A 134 7.76 -16.80 -4.69
N ILE A 135 7.54 -15.52 -4.40
CA ILE A 135 7.75 -14.39 -5.32
C ILE A 135 8.93 -13.56 -4.82
N LEU A 136 10.02 -13.51 -5.58
CA LEU A 136 11.27 -12.85 -5.17
C LEU A 136 11.51 -11.54 -5.92
N ASN A 137 11.00 -11.43 -7.14
CA ASN A 137 11.25 -10.31 -8.02
C ASN A 137 10.05 -10.00 -8.92
N THR A 138 10.14 -8.91 -9.68
CA THR A 138 9.08 -8.45 -10.56
C THR A 138 8.80 -9.41 -11.73
N ASP A 139 9.77 -10.21 -12.16
CA ASP A 139 9.55 -11.22 -13.20
C ASP A 139 8.72 -12.40 -12.68
N ASP A 140 8.91 -12.81 -11.42
CA ASP A 140 8.05 -13.80 -10.75
C ASP A 140 6.60 -13.28 -10.65
N VAL A 141 6.42 -12.00 -10.34
CA VAL A 141 5.10 -11.33 -10.33
C VAL A 141 4.44 -11.41 -11.71
N ILE A 142 5.19 -11.10 -12.77
CA ILE A 142 4.69 -11.16 -14.15
C ILE A 142 4.33 -12.59 -14.53
N ASN A 143 5.14 -13.58 -14.19
CA ASN A 143 4.87 -14.99 -14.48
C ASN A 143 3.58 -15.45 -13.80
N PHE A 144 3.40 -15.10 -12.52
CA PHE A 144 2.15 -15.37 -11.80
C PHE A 144 0.95 -14.69 -12.48
N ALA A 145 1.08 -13.41 -12.81
CA ALA A 145 0.03 -12.66 -13.51
C ALA A 145 -0.25 -13.23 -14.92
N THR A 146 0.74 -13.77 -15.60
CA THR A 146 0.58 -14.41 -16.93
C THR A 146 -0.38 -15.57 -16.87
N GLY A 147 -0.26 -16.42 -15.85
CA GLY A 147 -1.18 -17.55 -15.63
C GLY A 147 -2.63 -17.12 -15.37
N LYS A 148 -2.85 -15.90 -14.87
CA LYS A 148 -4.19 -15.36 -14.56
C LYS A 148 -4.78 -14.55 -15.71
N LEU A 149 -3.97 -13.69 -16.34
CA LEU A 149 -4.39 -12.73 -17.36
C LEU A 149 -4.43 -13.31 -18.77
N SER A 150 -3.71 -14.40 -19.06
CA SER A 150 -3.71 -15.05 -20.38
C SER A 150 -5.09 -15.48 -20.86
N ASN A 151 -6.02 -15.73 -19.93
CA ASN A 151 -7.43 -16.03 -20.25
C ASN A 151 -8.22 -14.80 -20.73
N TYR A 152 -7.75 -13.59 -20.43
CA TYR A 152 -8.44 -12.32 -20.68
C TYR A 152 -7.76 -11.49 -21.79
N LEU A 153 -6.48 -11.75 -22.06
CA LEU A 153 -5.65 -10.99 -22.99
C LEU A 153 -4.85 -11.90 -23.90
N LYS A 154 -5.07 -11.76 -25.22
CA LYS A 154 -4.10 -12.20 -26.23
C LYS A 154 -3.23 -11.01 -26.61
N CYS A 155 -2.04 -10.93 -26.02
CA CYS A 155 -1.07 -9.87 -26.33
C CYS A 155 0.17 -10.47 -27.00
N ASN A 156 0.49 -9.99 -28.21
CA ASN A 156 1.65 -10.47 -28.97
C ASN A 156 2.97 -9.81 -28.55
N SER A 157 2.92 -8.76 -27.71
CA SER A 157 4.09 -8.04 -27.23
C SER A 157 4.34 -8.32 -25.75
N THR A 158 5.47 -8.97 -25.46
CA THR A 158 5.89 -9.30 -24.09
C THR A 158 6.03 -8.03 -23.24
N VAL A 159 6.56 -6.94 -23.80
CA VAL A 159 6.74 -5.67 -23.06
C VAL A 159 5.39 -5.08 -22.65
N HIS A 160 4.41 -5.10 -23.56
CA HIS A 160 3.07 -4.61 -23.32
C HIS A 160 2.35 -5.46 -22.26
N PHE A 161 2.46 -6.78 -22.40
CA PHE A 161 1.88 -7.72 -21.47
C PHE A 161 2.47 -7.55 -20.07
N ASN A 162 3.81 -7.44 -19.97
CA ASN A 162 4.51 -7.24 -18.70
C ASN A 162 4.05 -5.97 -18.00
N SER A 163 3.84 -4.88 -18.74
CA SER A 163 3.33 -3.63 -18.15
C SER A 163 1.89 -3.78 -17.62
N ILE A 164 1.01 -4.51 -18.32
CA ILE A 164 -0.35 -4.80 -17.84
C ILE A 164 -0.32 -5.75 -16.63
N ALA A 165 0.50 -6.79 -16.66
CA ALA A 165 0.71 -7.70 -15.54
C ALA A 165 1.16 -6.93 -14.28
N THR A 166 2.09 -5.99 -14.44
CA THR A 166 2.55 -5.12 -13.35
C THR A 166 1.45 -4.17 -12.87
N SER A 167 0.64 -3.59 -13.76
CA SER A 167 -0.48 -2.72 -13.33
C SER A 167 -1.54 -3.50 -12.55
N TRP A 168 -1.82 -4.74 -12.95
CA TRP A 168 -2.72 -5.65 -12.23
C TRP A 168 -2.19 -6.02 -10.84
N ALA A 169 -0.91 -6.39 -10.75
CA ALA A 169 -0.26 -6.66 -9.48
C ALA A 169 -0.29 -5.43 -8.56
N THR A 170 -0.06 -4.23 -9.12
CA THR A 170 -0.16 -2.96 -8.39
C THR A 170 -1.55 -2.74 -7.79
N ALA A 171 -2.62 -3.03 -8.55
CA ALA A 171 -4.00 -2.91 -8.06
C ALA A 171 -4.28 -3.88 -6.90
N LEU A 172 -3.80 -5.13 -7.00
CA LEU A 172 -3.92 -6.12 -5.91
C LEU A 172 -3.11 -5.73 -4.67
N THR A 173 -1.92 -5.16 -4.85
CA THR A 173 -1.10 -4.65 -3.74
C THR A 173 -1.82 -3.53 -3.00
N LEU A 174 -2.41 -2.57 -3.71
CA LEU A 174 -3.23 -1.51 -3.12
C LEU A 174 -4.43 -2.07 -2.34
N GLN A 175 -5.12 -3.03 -2.95
CA GLN A 175 -6.26 -3.65 -2.31
C GLN A 175 -5.89 -4.26 -0.98
N ARG A 176 -4.81 -5.06 -0.93
CA ARG A 176 -4.30 -5.62 0.32
C ARG A 176 -3.88 -4.55 1.31
N ARG A 177 -3.23 -3.48 0.84
CA ARG A 177 -2.79 -2.38 1.69
C ARG A 177 -3.96 -1.68 2.38
N VAL A 178 -4.97 -1.31 1.61
CA VAL A 178 -6.18 -0.66 2.15
C VAL A 178 -6.93 -1.62 3.06
N SER A 179 -7.09 -2.90 2.68
CA SER A 179 -7.68 -3.90 3.57
C SER A 179 -6.93 -4.02 4.90
N ARG A 180 -5.59 -4.00 4.88
CA ARG A 180 -4.78 -4.01 6.11
C ARG A 180 -4.97 -2.73 6.92
N GLU A 181 -4.92 -1.57 6.29
CA GLU A 181 -5.14 -0.29 6.97
C GLU A 181 -6.55 -0.22 7.59
N THR A 182 -7.57 -0.80 6.95
CA THR A 182 -8.91 -0.93 7.54
C THR A 182 -9.00 -1.99 8.65
N LEU A 183 -8.19 -3.06 8.60
CA LEU A 183 -8.13 -4.10 9.64
C LEU A 183 -7.43 -3.60 10.91
N VAL A 184 -6.40 -2.77 10.77
CA VAL A 184 -5.70 -2.10 11.88
C VAL A 184 -6.64 -1.14 12.65
N LEU A 185 -7.81 -0.84 12.10
CA LEU A 185 -8.81 0.06 12.69
C LEU A 185 -10.04 -0.65 13.27
N ASP A 186 -10.13 -1.98 13.30
CA ASP A 186 -11.20 -2.61 14.09
C ASP A 186 -10.81 -2.53 15.57
N ASP A 187 -11.31 -1.49 16.24
CA ASP A 187 -11.12 -1.23 17.67
C ASP A 187 -11.37 -2.49 18.51
N LYS A 188 -12.29 -3.36 18.07
CA LYS A 188 -12.64 -4.60 18.74
C LYS A 188 -11.51 -5.64 18.72
N ASP A 189 -10.83 -5.78 17.59
CA ASP A 189 -9.72 -6.73 17.47
C ASP A 189 -8.43 -6.15 18.07
N THR A 190 -8.25 -4.83 18.00
CA THR A 190 -7.21 -4.13 18.75
C THR A 190 -7.38 -4.31 20.26
N LEU A 191 -8.61 -4.16 20.78
CA LEU A 191 -8.96 -4.41 22.18
C LEU A 191 -8.72 -5.87 22.57
N LYS A 192 -9.11 -6.85 21.76
CA LYS A 192 -8.83 -8.28 22.04
C LYS A 192 -7.33 -8.59 22.08
N ILE A 193 -6.54 -8.02 21.17
CA ILE A 193 -5.09 -8.24 21.15
C ILE A 193 -4.45 -7.54 22.37
N GLN A 194 -4.92 -6.34 22.71
CA GLN A 194 -4.51 -5.64 23.93
C GLN A 194 -4.87 -6.44 25.19
N ASP A 195 -6.08 -6.99 25.29
CA ASP A 195 -6.52 -7.81 26.42
C ASP A 195 -5.69 -9.09 26.53
N ARG A 196 -5.39 -9.75 25.40
CA ARG A 196 -4.50 -10.91 25.36
C ARG A 196 -3.09 -10.57 25.82
N LEU A 197 -2.53 -9.45 25.37
CA LEU A 197 -1.21 -8.98 25.81
C LEU A 197 -1.20 -8.60 27.29
N MET A 198 -2.25 -7.96 27.79
CA MET A 198 -2.41 -7.65 29.22
C MET A 198 -2.74 -8.87 30.07
N SER A 199 -3.11 -10.01 29.48
CA SER A 199 -3.25 -11.29 30.17
C SER A 199 -1.97 -12.13 30.11
N ASP A 200 -1.01 -11.75 29.27
CA ASP A 200 0.25 -12.47 29.12
C ASP A 200 1.10 -12.32 30.38
N LYS A 201 1.60 -13.46 30.88
CA LYS A 201 2.29 -13.53 32.17
C LYS A 201 3.61 -12.75 32.15
N ILE A 202 4.34 -12.77 31.05
CA ILE A 202 5.63 -12.08 30.90
C ILE A 202 5.41 -10.56 30.80
N VAL A 203 4.39 -10.15 30.04
CA VAL A 203 4.02 -8.73 29.92
C VAL A 203 3.52 -8.17 31.26
N ASN A 204 2.69 -8.94 31.97
CA ASN A 204 2.24 -8.57 33.32
C ASN A 204 3.39 -8.48 34.32
N GLU A 205 4.33 -9.42 34.27
CA GLU A 205 5.51 -9.42 35.13
C GLU A 205 6.41 -8.19 34.85
N LEU A 206 6.62 -7.84 33.58
CA LEU A 206 7.31 -6.61 33.15
C LEU A 206 6.60 -5.34 33.62
N ILE A 207 5.28 -5.22 33.42
CA ILE A 207 4.49 -4.06 33.85
C ILE A 207 4.49 -3.95 35.38
N SER A 208 4.33 -5.06 36.09
CA SER A 208 4.33 -5.08 37.57
C SER A 208 5.69 -4.70 38.14
N THR A 209 6.79 -5.12 37.50
CA THR A 209 8.15 -4.76 37.92
C THR A 209 8.39 -3.27 37.69
N LEU A 210 7.96 -2.70 36.56
CA LEU A 210 7.99 -1.25 36.32
C LEU A 210 7.21 -0.48 37.40
N ASN A 211 5.98 -0.89 37.71
CA ASN A 211 5.13 -0.21 38.69
C ASN A 211 5.66 -0.34 40.13
N ASN A 212 6.33 -1.45 40.46
CA ASN A 212 6.97 -1.63 41.76
C ASN A 212 8.26 -0.82 41.91
N THR A 213 8.96 -0.54 40.80
CA THR A 213 10.15 0.32 40.81
C THR A 213 9.77 1.79 41.11
N ASP A 214 8.58 2.24 40.68
CA ASP A 214 8.02 3.56 41.02
C ASP A 214 7.68 3.72 42.51
N ILE A 215 7.24 2.63 43.17
CA ILE A 215 6.89 2.65 44.60
C ILE A 215 8.17 2.63 45.47
N ALA A 216 9.18 1.84 45.07
CA ALA A 216 10.47 1.78 45.75
C ALA A 216 11.22 3.14 45.68
N ASN A 217 11.21 3.81 44.52
CA ASN A 217 11.85 5.11 44.34
C ASN A 217 11.09 6.28 45.02
N ARG A 218 9.78 6.15 45.25
CA ARG A 218 9.00 7.11 46.05
C ARG A 218 9.26 6.98 47.56
N ALA A 219 9.50 5.77 48.05
CA ALA A 219 9.76 5.52 49.46
C ALA A 219 11.17 5.99 49.92
N THR A 220 12.15 6.06 49.02
CA THR A 220 13.51 6.55 49.32
C THR A 220 13.67 8.07 49.22
N ASN A 221 12.74 8.79 48.61
CA ASN A 221 12.83 10.25 48.40
C ASN A 221 12.23 11.10 49.53
N THR A 222 12.09 10.56 50.74
CA THR A 222 11.70 11.37 51.92
C THR A 222 12.89 11.88 52.73
N ASN A 223 14.14 11.56 52.37
CA ASN A 223 15.33 12.18 52.98
C ASN A 223 16.56 12.02 52.07
N ASN A 224 16.89 13.05 51.28
CA ASN A 224 18.23 13.65 51.19
C ASN A 224 18.34 14.60 49.99
N ASN A 225 18.88 15.79 50.27
CA ASN A 225 19.46 16.69 49.28
C ASN A 225 20.73 16.06 48.70
N ASN A 226 20.78 15.87 47.38
CA ASN A 226 21.82 16.34 46.45
C ASN A 226 21.82 15.51 45.16
N ASN A 227 22.02 16.22 44.04
CA ASN A 227 22.50 15.79 42.73
C ASN A 227 22.38 14.30 42.37
N ASP A 228 21.50 13.98 41.42
CA ASP A 228 21.91 13.34 40.16
C ASP A 228 20.76 13.35 39.13
N ASN A 229 20.86 14.26 38.16
CA ASN A 229 20.07 14.24 36.94
C ASN A 229 20.56 13.09 36.04
N SER A 230 20.09 11.86 36.24
CA SER A 230 20.27 10.82 35.21
C SER A 230 19.27 9.65 35.20
N VAL A 231 18.36 9.52 36.17
CA VAL A 231 17.47 8.33 36.24
C VAL A 231 16.11 8.54 35.54
N PHE A 232 15.77 9.78 35.15
CA PHE A 232 14.44 10.12 34.63
C PHE A 232 14.19 9.91 33.12
N ASN A 233 15.14 9.34 32.36
CA ASN A 233 15.00 9.16 30.89
C ASN A 233 14.75 7.72 30.43
N SER A 234 15.14 6.70 31.21
CA SER A 234 15.08 5.30 30.75
C SER A 234 13.66 4.71 30.81
N GLN A 235 12.80 5.23 31.67
CA GLN A 235 11.47 4.66 31.92
C GLN A 235 10.41 5.10 30.90
N ASP A 236 10.47 6.37 30.47
CA ASP A 236 9.65 6.86 29.34
C ASP A 236 10.14 6.28 28.01
N GLU A 237 11.45 6.08 27.86
CA GLU A 237 12.00 5.29 26.75
C GLU A 237 11.48 3.85 26.78
N LEU A 238 11.46 3.19 27.94
CA LEU A 238 10.98 1.81 28.07
C LEU A 238 9.47 1.68 27.80
N LYS A 239 8.64 2.63 28.28
CA LYS A 239 7.21 2.71 27.93
C LYS A 239 7.00 2.92 26.43
N ASN A 240 7.80 3.77 25.81
CA ASN A 240 7.75 3.99 24.36
C ASN A 240 8.22 2.76 23.57
N VAL A 241 9.23 2.04 24.06
CA VAL A 241 9.69 0.76 23.48
C VAL A 241 8.61 -0.31 23.61
N LEU A 242 7.94 -0.42 24.76
CA LEU A 242 6.83 -1.36 24.96
C LEU A 242 5.65 -1.04 24.04
N LYS A 243 5.23 0.23 23.95
CA LYS A 243 4.17 0.65 23.01
C LYS A 243 4.53 0.32 21.57
N ARG A 244 5.76 0.63 21.14
CA ARG A 244 6.28 0.25 19.81
C ARG A 244 6.30 -1.26 19.60
N ARG A 245 6.66 -2.03 20.62
CA ARG A 245 6.75 -3.49 20.53
C ARG A 245 5.38 -4.14 20.49
N ILE A 246 4.40 -3.62 21.23
CA ILE A 246 3.00 -4.03 21.16
C ILE A 246 2.45 -3.74 19.76
N HIS A 247 2.67 -2.54 19.23
CA HIS A 247 2.25 -2.20 17.87
C HIS A 247 2.85 -3.15 16.83
N LYS A 248 4.14 -3.46 16.98
CA LYS A 248 4.84 -4.41 16.12
C LYS A 248 4.35 -5.85 16.28
N LEU A 249 3.99 -6.28 17.48
CA LEU A 249 3.39 -7.61 17.73
C LEU A 249 1.99 -7.71 17.13
N VAL A 250 1.20 -6.63 17.16
CA VAL A 250 -0.08 -6.53 16.46
C VAL A 250 0.14 -6.65 14.95
N GLU A 251 1.09 -5.90 14.40
CA GLU A 251 1.49 -6.00 12.98
C GLU A 251 1.93 -7.43 12.63
N ASP A 252 2.80 -8.05 13.43
CA ASP A 252 3.32 -9.40 13.21
C ASP A 252 2.20 -10.45 13.30
N TYR A 253 1.26 -10.31 14.25
CA TYR A 253 0.11 -11.21 14.40
C TYR A 253 -0.85 -11.12 13.21
N ILE A 254 -1.14 -9.91 12.75
CA ILE A 254 -1.90 -9.68 11.51
C ILE A 254 -1.16 -10.29 10.32
N ASP A 255 0.17 -10.12 10.25
CA ASP A 255 0.97 -10.61 9.14
C ASP A 255 1.06 -12.15 9.05
N HIS A 256 0.86 -12.87 10.15
CA HIS A 256 0.91 -14.34 10.20
C HIS A 256 -0.47 -15.02 10.06
N HIS A 257 -1.56 -14.30 10.35
CA HIS A 257 -2.92 -14.86 10.29
C HIS A 257 -3.72 -14.39 9.06
N TYR A 258 -3.23 -13.40 8.29
CA TYR A 258 -3.90 -12.83 7.09
C TYR A 258 -2.92 -12.39 5.96
#